data_AF-A0A524N9D7-F1
#
_entry.id   AF-A0A524N9D7-F1
#
_cell.length_a   1.000
_cell.length_b   1.000
_cell.length_c   1.000
_cell.angle_alpha   90.00
_cell.angle_beta   90.00
_cell.angle_gamma   90.00
#
_symmetry.space_group_name_H-M   'P 1'
#
loop_
_entity.id
_entity.type
_entity.pdbx_description
1 polymer ?
#
loop_
_entity_poly.entity_id
_entity_poly.type
_entity_poly.pdbx_seq_one_letter_code
_entity_poly.pdbx_strand_id
1 'polypeptide(L)'
;MASGKPRRVSILGSTGSIGTTALELIGRFDDRFRVVGLAAGRRVESLKNQIERFRPEIVSVADASNAAELERSLGADGPRVLCGAEGLLAVA
;
A
#
# COMPACT_ATOMS: atom_id res chain seq x y z
N MET A 1 20.19 -19.70 0.49
CA MET A 1 19.24 -18.98 1.36
C MET A 1 19.67 -17.52 1.39
N ALA A 2 18.80 -16.57 1.01
CA ALA A 2 19.17 -15.16 0.94
C ALA A 2 19.35 -14.60 2.36
N SER A 3 20.60 -14.43 2.78
CA SER A 3 21.01 -13.97 4.12
C SER A 3 20.93 -12.44 4.28
N GLY A 4 19.81 -11.82 3.91
CA GLY A 4 19.64 -10.37 3.98
C GLY A 4 18.25 -9.94 4.42
N LYS A 5 18.14 -8.79 5.11
CA LYS A 5 16.86 -8.17 5.47
C LYS A 5 16.02 -7.94 4.20
N PRO A 6 14.70 -8.23 4.20
CA PRO A 6 13.84 -7.98 3.04
C PRO A 6 13.94 -6.52 2.59
N ARG A 7 13.99 -6.32 1.26
CA ARG A 7 14.00 -4.98 0.67
C ARG A 7 12.65 -4.32 0.88
N ARG A 8 12.66 -3.14 1.48
CA ARG A 8 11.45 -2.32 1.69
C ARG A 8 11.07 -1.67 0.37
N VAL A 9 9.80 -1.77 -0.01
CA VAL A 9 9.29 -1.25 -1.28
C VAL A 9 8.00 -0.45 -1.03
N SER A 10 7.90 0.69 -1.69
CA SER A 10 6.66 1.45 -1.83
C SER A 10 6.14 1.35 -3.26
N ILE A 11 4.83 1.16 -3.43
CA ILE A 11 4.20 1.08 -4.76
C ILE A 11 3.25 2.26 -4.96
N LEU A 12 3.66 3.22 -5.78
CA LEU A 12 2.84 4.36 -6.17
C LEU A 12 1.97 3.97 -7.38
N GLY A 13 0.64 4.04 -7.23
CA GLY A 13 -0.30 3.52 -8.21
C GLY A 13 -0.52 2.00 -8.10
N SER A 14 -0.60 1.48 -6.87
CA SER A 14 -0.68 0.04 -6.55
C SER A 14 -1.88 -0.68 -7.16
N THR A 15 -2.96 0.04 -7.43
CA THR A 15 -4.18 -0.50 -8.05
C THR A 15 -4.21 -0.35 -9.58
N GLY A 16 -3.17 0.21 -10.18
CA GLY A 16 -2.97 0.25 -11.64
C GLY A 16 -2.29 -1.03 -12.13
N SER A 17 -2.26 -1.26 -13.45
CA SER A 17 -1.76 -2.51 -14.04
C SER A 17 -0.34 -2.87 -13.61
N ILE A 18 0.58 -1.90 -13.60
CA ILE A 18 1.97 -2.12 -13.16
C ILE A 18 2.02 -2.44 -11.66
N GLY A 19 1.27 -1.68 -10.85
CA GLY A 19 1.23 -1.87 -9.40
C GLY A 19 0.67 -3.23 -8.99
N THR A 20 -0.42 -3.68 -9.63
CA THR A 20 -1.02 -4.98 -9.35
C THR A 20 -0.07 -6.12 -9.72
N THR A 21 0.54 -6.07 -10.90
CA THR A 21 1.53 -7.08 -11.33
C THR A 21 2.78 -7.07 -10.44
N ALA A 22 3.26 -5.90 -10.03
CA ALA A 22 4.38 -5.80 -9.10
C ALA A 22 4.06 -6.45 -7.75
N LEU A 23 2.86 -6.21 -7.20
CA LEU A 23 2.42 -6.81 -5.94
C LEU A 23 2.21 -8.33 -6.06
N GLU A 24 1.71 -8.83 -7.19
CA GLU A 24 1.63 -10.27 -7.45
C GLU A 24 3.01 -10.94 -7.40
N LEU A 25 4.02 -10.32 -8.01
CA LEU A 25 5.40 -10.83 -7.97
C LEU A 25 6.00 -10.72 -6.58
N ILE A 26 5.85 -9.58 -5.90
CA ILE A 26 6.31 -9.40 -4.50
C ILE A 26 5.71 -10.46 -3.58
N GLY A 27 4.42 -10.76 -3.74
CA GLY A 27 3.75 -11.79 -2.96
C GLY A 27 4.22 -13.22 -3.20
N ARG A 28 5.08 -13.47 -4.21
CA ARG A 28 5.75 -14.75 -4.45
C ARG A 28 7.18 -14.79 -3.86
N PHE A 29 7.70 -13.66 -3.41
CA PHE A 29 9.06 -13.48 -2.89
C PHE A 29 9.03 -12.66 -1.59
N ASP A 30 8.18 -13.07 -0.65
CA ASP A 30 7.97 -12.42 0.65
C ASP A 30 9.22 -12.44 1.55
N ASP A 31 10.09 -13.41 1.36
CA ASP A 31 11.42 -13.51 1.98
C ASP A 31 12.39 -12.42 1.49
N ARG A 32 12.14 -11.84 0.31
CA ARG A 32 13.01 -10.85 -0.33
C ARG A 32 12.48 -9.43 -0.29
N PHE A 33 11.17 -9.25 -0.21
CA PHE A 33 10.53 -7.94 -0.30
C PHE A 33 9.49 -7.74 0.79
N ARG A 34 9.45 -6.53 1.33
CA ARG A 34 8.42 -6.08 2.25
C ARG A 34 7.79 -4.81 1.71
N VAL A 35 6.48 -4.84 1.49
CA VAL A 35 5.71 -3.65 1.13
C VAL A 35 5.55 -2.80 2.39
N VAL A 36 6.00 -1.55 2.33
CA VAL A 36 5.92 -0.62 3.47
C VAL A 36 5.00 0.55 3.17
N GLY A 37 4.80 0.87 1.89
CA GLY A 37 3.94 1.95 1.44
C GLY A 37 3.11 1.57 0.21
N LEU A 38 1.84 1.96 0.19
CA LEU A 38 0.97 1.84 -0.98
C LEU A 38 0.32 3.18 -1.28
N ALA A 39 0.28 3.58 -2.54
CA ALA A 39 -0.56 4.70 -2.96
C ALA A 39 -1.48 4.27 -4.09
N ALA A 40 -2.75 4.67 -4.01
CA ALA A 40 -3.74 4.41 -5.04
C ALA A 40 -4.57 5.66 -5.35
N GLY A 41 -5.24 5.65 -6.50
CA GLY A 41 -6.20 6.68 -6.85
C GLY A 41 -7.53 6.46 -6.13
N ARG A 42 -8.57 6.13 -6.90
CA ARG A 42 -9.96 5.98 -6.43
C ARG A 42 -10.42 4.53 -6.24
N ARG A 43 -9.57 3.54 -6.51
CA ARG A 43 -9.92 2.11 -6.42
C ARG A 43 -9.74 1.60 -4.97
N VAL A 44 -10.51 2.16 -4.04
CA VAL A 44 -10.35 1.93 -2.59
C VAL A 44 -10.51 0.46 -2.20
N GLU A 45 -11.49 -0.25 -2.78
CA GLU A 45 -11.71 -1.67 -2.48
C GLU A 45 -10.51 -2.56 -2.90
N SER A 46 -9.93 -2.30 -4.07
CA SER A 46 -8.71 -3.00 -4.50
C SER A 46 -7.53 -2.67 -3.58
N LEU A 47 -7.44 -1.43 -3.11
CA LEU A 47 -6.39 -1.02 -2.19
C LEU A 47 -6.58 -1.68 -0.81
N LYS A 48 -7.80 -1.79 -0.30
CA LYS A 48 -8.11 -2.47 0.97
C LYS A 48 -7.62 -3.92 0.96
N ASN A 49 -7.93 -4.68 -0.10
CA ASN A 49 -7.43 -6.04 -0.27
C ASN A 49 -5.89 -6.12 -0.27
N GLN A 50 -5.22 -5.12 -0.86
CA GLN A 50 -3.76 -5.04 -0.83
C GLN A 50 -3.24 -4.73 0.58
N ILE A 51 -3.91 -3.86 1.34
CA ILE A 51 -3.55 -3.52 2.72
C ILE A 51 -3.66 -4.73 3.64
N GLU A 52 -4.76 -5.47 3.55
CA GLU A 52 -5.00 -6.66 4.38
C GLU A 52 -3.93 -7.73 4.11
N ARG A 53 -3.56 -7.92 2.84
CA ARG A 53 -2.55 -8.89 2.42
C ARG A 53 -1.13 -8.48 2.81
N PHE A 54 -0.74 -7.23 2.55
CA PHE A 54 0.66 -6.81 2.65
C PHE A 54 0.99 -6.04 3.92
N ARG A 55 -0.02 -5.62 4.69
CA ARG A 55 0.12 -4.89 5.96
C ARG A 55 1.17 -3.76 5.87
N PRO A 56 1.02 -2.81 4.93
CA PRO A 56 1.94 -1.68 4.82
C PRO A 56 1.90 -0.82 6.09
N GLU A 57 2.92 0.02 6.27
CA GLU A 57 2.99 0.96 7.39
C GLU A 57 2.20 2.25 7.06
N ILE A 58 2.19 2.64 5.79
CA ILE A 58 1.60 3.89 5.31
C ILE A 58 0.85 3.70 3.98
N VAL A 59 -0.26 4.41 3.82
CA VAL A 59 -1.09 4.37 2.62
C VAL A 59 -1.50 5.78 2.21
N SER A 60 -1.52 6.07 0.91
CA SER A 60 -2.09 7.29 0.37
C SER A 60 -3.21 7.02 -0.64
N VAL A 61 -4.28 7.80 -0.57
CA VAL A 61 -5.37 7.82 -1.56
C VAL A 61 -5.52 9.20 -2.22
N ALA A 62 -6.34 9.30 -3.27
CA ALA A 62 -6.47 10.54 -4.04
C ALA A 62 -7.09 11.71 -3.23
N ASP A 63 -8.07 11.43 -2.39
CA ASP A 63 -8.89 12.46 -1.71
C ASP A 63 -9.23 12.08 -0.27
N ALA A 64 -9.64 13.08 0.50
CA ALA A 64 -9.92 12.94 1.93
C ALA A 64 -11.15 12.06 2.22
N SER A 65 -12.15 12.04 1.34
CA SER A 65 -13.33 11.16 1.50
C SER A 65 -12.93 9.69 1.47
N ASN A 66 -12.11 9.31 0.50
CA ASN A 66 -11.58 7.95 0.39
C ASN A 66 -10.68 7.59 1.57
N ALA A 67 -9.91 8.55 2.11
CA ALA A 67 -9.07 8.32 3.27
C ALA A 67 -9.91 8.01 4.51
N ALA A 68 -10.93 8.83 4.79
CA ALA A 68 -11.82 8.66 5.93
C ALA A 68 -12.68 7.37 5.82
N GLU A 69 -13.07 6.95 4.61
CA GLU A 69 -13.71 5.66 4.39
C GLU A 69 -12.75 4.50 4.71
N LEU A 70 -11.52 4.58 4.21
CA LEU A 70 -10.52 3.54 4.38
C LEU A 70 -10.14 3.37 5.85
N GLU A 71 -9.88 4.46 6.59
CA GLU A 71 -9.62 4.44 8.03
C GLU A 71 -10.75 3.77 8.82
N ARG A 72 -12.01 4.13 8.53
CA ARG A 72 -13.17 3.49 9.18
C ARG A 72 -13.25 2.00 8.89
N SER A 73 -12.89 1.59 7.67
CA SER A 73 -12.97 0.19 7.24
C SER A 73 -11.85 -0.69 7.81
N LEU A 74 -10.67 -0.11 8.06
CA LEU A 74 -9.47 -0.83 8.52
C LEU A 74 -9.37 -0.87 10.06
N GLY A 75 -10.00 0.07 10.75
CA GLY A 75 -9.98 0.15 12.21
C GLY A 75 -8.63 0.61 12.77
N ALA A 76 -8.47 0.51 14.09
CA ALA A 76 -7.33 1.07 14.82
C ALA A 76 -5.98 0.38 14.53
N ASP A 77 -6.01 -0.87 14.07
CA ASP A 77 -4.81 -1.64 13.71
C ASP A 77 -4.40 -1.46 12.23
N GLY A 78 -5.03 -0.51 11.54
CA GLY A 78 -4.74 -0.17 10.16
C GLY A 78 -3.42 0.60 9.97
N PRO A 79 -2.91 0.70 8.73
CA PRO A 79 -1.80 1.58 8.38
C PRO A 79 -2.16 3.05 8.63
N ARG A 80 -1.14 3.90 8.67
CA ARG A 80 -1.35 5.36 8.60
C ARG A 80 -1.93 5.72 7.22
N VAL A 81 -3.15 6.23 7.17
CA VAL A 81 -3.80 6.67 5.92
C VAL A 81 -3.59 8.17 5.72
N LEU A 82 -3.20 8.55 4.51
CA LEU A 82 -3.01 9.93 4.07
C LEU A 82 -3.73 10.14 2.72
N CYS A 83 -3.80 11.38 2.25
CA CYS A 83 -4.39 11.70 0.95
C CYS A 83 -3.66 12.80 0.19
N GLY A 84 -3.96 12.88 -1.10
CA GLY A 84 -3.49 13.95 -1.98
C GLY A 84 -1.99 13.90 -2.24
N ALA A 85 -1.44 15.03 -2.68
CA ALA A 85 -0.02 15.15 -3.04
C ALA A 85 0.91 14.92 -1.82
N GLU A 86 0.53 15.43 -0.66
CA GLU A 86 1.29 15.24 0.59
C GLU A 86 1.35 13.77 1.01
N GLY A 87 0.21 13.07 0.94
CA GLY A 87 0.17 11.63 1.19
C GLY A 87 1.04 10.85 0.21
N LEU A 88 1.00 11.20 -1.07
CA LEU A 88 1.82 10.55 -2.09
C LEU A 88 3.32 10.74 -1.84
N LEU A 89 3.73 11.96 -1.46
CA LEU A 89 5.12 12.28 -1.08
C LEU A 89 5.56 11.53 0.18
N ALA A 90 4.68 11.37 1.16
CA ALA A 90 4.99 10.65 2.40
C ALA A 90 5.17 9.13 2.19
N VAL A 91 4.58 8.57 1.14
CA VAL A 91 4.71 7.14 0.78
C VAL A 91 6.01 6.86 -0.01
N ALA A 92 6.52 7.85 -0.76
CA ALA A 92 7.69 7.74 -1.64
C ALA A 92 9.01 7.61 -0.87
#